data_AF-A0A6A1R1E1-F1
#
_entry.id   AF-A0A6A1R1E1-F1
#
_cell.length_a   1.000
_cell.length_b   1.000
_cell.length_c   1.000
_cell.angle_alpha   90.00
_cell.angle_beta   90.00
_cell.angle_gamma   90.00
#
_symmetry.space_group_name_H-M   'P 1'
#
loop_
_entity.id
_entity.type
_entity.pdbx_description
1 polymer ?
#
loop_
_entity_poly.entity_id
_entity_poly.type
_entity_poly.pdbx_seq_one_letter_code
_entity_poly.pdbx_strand_id
1 'polypeptide(L)'
;MKRIVIVGLMFSSMAFAQSDVVRGAGRLAGQFGVGITDTIRDNQPHWETIPAKSKAECLKESNGVLNNQFVRCRNGRQEYVQYNSKNERMVLRERPIPMN
;
A
#
# COMPACT_ATOMS: atom_id res chain seq x y z
N MET A 1 19.35 46.59 -43.51
CA MET A 1 19.80 45.60 -44.53
C MET A 1 20.77 44.63 -43.88
N LYS A 2 20.74 43.39 -44.37
CA LYS A 2 21.62 42.23 -44.10
C LYS A 2 21.35 41.37 -42.86
N ARG A 3 21.04 40.11 -43.19
CA ARG A 3 20.58 38.98 -42.40
C ARG A 3 21.78 38.21 -41.86
N ILE A 4 21.70 37.67 -40.64
CA ILE A 4 22.31 36.38 -40.32
C ILE A 4 21.36 35.64 -39.37
N VAL A 5 20.76 34.57 -39.90
CA VAL A 5 20.01 33.55 -39.15
C VAL A 5 21.01 32.44 -38.87
N ILE A 6 21.28 32.13 -37.60
CA ILE A 6 22.02 30.92 -37.21
C ILE A 6 21.01 29.93 -36.65
N VAL A 7 20.75 28.90 -37.47
CA VAL A 7 20.10 27.66 -37.08
C VAL A 7 21.11 26.85 -36.27
N GLY A 8 20.80 26.60 -35.00
CA GLY A 8 21.54 25.70 -34.13
C GLY A 8 20.58 24.69 -33.50
N LEU A 9 20.31 23.61 -34.24
CA LEU A 9 19.65 22.41 -33.72
C LEU A 9 20.53 21.76 -32.67
N MET A 10 20.11 21.78 -31.40
CA MET A 10 20.64 20.90 -30.36
C MET A 10 19.46 20.15 -29.74
N PHE A 11 19.22 18.96 -30.29
CA PHE A 11 18.43 17.90 -29.69
C PHE A 11 19.17 17.39 -28.45
N SER A 12 18.75 17.81 -27.27
CA SER A 12 19.18 17.18 -26.02
C SER A 12 18.28 15.98 -25.74
N SER A 13 18.64 14.84 -26.34
CA SER A 13 18.16 13.53 -25.92
C SER A 13 18.76 13.19 -24.57
N MET A 14 17.96 13.10 -23.51
CA MET A 14 18.36 12.39 -22.30
C MET A 14 17.44 11.18 -22.10
N ALA A 15 18.09 10.03 -22.18
CA ALA A 15 17.51 8.70 -22.23
C ALA A 15 16.82 8.32 -20.92
N PHE A 16 15.73 7.59 -21.06
CA PHE A 16 15.12 6.80 -20.00
C PHE A 16 16.05 5.62 -19.70
N ALA A 17 16.84 5.72 -18.64
CA ALA A 17 17.57 4.56 -18.12
C ALA A 17 16.60 3.70 -17.30
N GLN A 18 15.92 2.78 -17.98
CA GLN A 18 15.46 1.54 -17.34
C GLN A 18 16.70 0.70 -17.05
N SER A 19 16.91 0.34 -15.80
CA SER A 19 17.75 -0.81 -15.46
C SER A 19 17.08 -1.60 -14.35
N ASP A 20 16.29 -2.56 -14.78
CA ASP A 20 15.94 -3.74 -14.02
C ASP A 20 17.20 -4.49 -13.58
N VAL A 21 17.25 -4.74 -12.27
CA VAL A 21 17.76 -5.96 -11.61
C VAL A 21 19.14 -6.49 -12.06
N VAL A 22 20.19 -6.11 -11.31
CA VAL A 22 21.29 -7.03 -11.02
C VAL A 22 21.56 -7.06 -9.51
N ARG A 23 21.21 -8.21 -8.92
CA ARG A 23 21.60 -8.66 -7.59
C ARG A 23 23.13 -8.74 -7.46
N GLY A 24 23.64 -8.27 -6.33
CA GLY A 24 24.70 -8.98 -5.59
C GLY A 24 26.15 -8.57 -5.84
N ALA A 25 26.64 -7.62 -5.03
CA ALA A 25 27.99 -7.50 -4.46
C ALA A 25 28.01 -6.13 -3.77
N GLY A 26 28.15 -5.96 -2.46
CA GLY A 26 29.13 -6.59 -1.59
C GLY A 26 29.98 -5.48 -0.98
N ARG A 27 29.49 -4.91 0.15
CA ARG A 27 30.23 -4.33 1.28
C ARG A 27 31.27 -3.19 1.02
N LEU A 28 31.06 -2.12 1.81
CA LEU A 28 32.02 -1.17 2.42
C LEU A 28 31.97 0.26 1.88
N ALA A 29 31.19 1.11 2.54
CA ALA A 29 31.64 2.40 3.09
C ALA A 29 30.43 3.17 3.65
N GLY A 30 30.54 3.67 4.87
CA GLY A 30 29.61 4.68 5.40
C GLY A 30 28.89 4.30 6.69
N GLN A 31 29.64 3.90 7.72
CA GLN A 31 29.14 3.89 9.09
C GLN A 31 29.10 5.34 9.61
N PHE A 32 27.97 6.02 9.39
CA PHE A 32 27.51 7.10 10.27
C PHE A 32 26.05 6.82 10.60
N GLY A 33 25.87 5.96 11.61
CA GLY A 33 24.59 5.76 12.25
C GLY A 33 24.31 6.93 13.18
N VAL A 34 23.31 7.74 12.82
CA VAL A 34 22.32 8.18 13.81
C VAL A 34 21.01 7.60 13.30
N GLY A 35 20.79 6.33 13.61
CA GLY A 35 19.63 5.56 13.20
C GLY A 35 18.39 6.11 13.90
N ILE A 36 17.71 7.06 13.24
CA ILE A 36 16.30 7.37 13.49
C ILE A 36 15.47 6.51 12.51
N THR A 37 15.72 5.21 12.48
CA THR A 37 15.09 4.30 11.49
C THR A 37 14.42 3.09 12.12
N ASP A 38 14.31 3.05 13.46
CA ASP A 38 13.65 1.93 14.17
C ASP A 38 12.21 2.22 14.64
N THR A 39 11.67 3.41 14.40
CA THR A 39 10.27 3.73 14.77
C THR A 39 9.33 4.01 13.59
N ILE A 40 9.85 4.09 12.36
CA ILE A 40 9.04 4.32 11.14
C ILE A 40 9.20 3.13 10.19
N ARG A 41 8.95 1.90 10.64
CA ARG A 41 8.99 0.74 9.73
C ARG A 41 7.69 -0.05 9.62
N ASP A 42 6.84 -0.03 10.65
CA ASP A 42 5.69 -0.94 10.68
C ASP A 42 4.30 -0.29 10.55
N ASN A 43 4.22 0.89 9.93
CA ASN A 43 2.93 1.50 9.60
C ASN A 43 2.60 1.52 8.10
N GLN A 44 3.15 0.55 7.35
CA GLN A 44 2.74 0.36 5.98
C GLN A 44 1.33 -0.24 5.94
N PRO A 45 0.43 0.27 5.10
CA PRO A 45 -0.90 -0.30 5.04
C PRO A 45 -0.87 -1.72 4.48
N HIS A 46 -1.65 -2.62 5.05
CA HIS A 46 -1.68 -4.03 4.69
C HIS A 46 -3.10 -4.59 4.72
N TRP A 47 -3.32 -5.73 4.05
CA TRP A 47 -4.62 -6.40 4.06
C TRP A 47 -4.76 -7.28 5.30
N GLU A 48 -5.72 -6.94 6.16
CA GLU A 48 -6.19 -7.78 7.26
C GLU A 48 -7.44 -8.56 6.82
N THR A 49 -7.53 -9.84 7.20
CA THR A 49 -8.72 -10.66 6.95
C THR A 49 -9.60 -10.70 8.18
N ILE A 50 -10.85 -10.28 8.03
CA ILE A 50 -11.92 -10.45 9.01
C ILE A 50 -12.68 -11.73 8.63
N PRO A 51 -12.53 -12.82 9.40
CA PRO A 51 -13.15 -14.09 9.04
C PRO A 51 -14.67 -14.01 9.14
N ALA A 52 -15.34 -14.83 8.33
CA ALA A 52 -16.76 -15.07 8.45
C ALA A 52 -17.09 -15.66 9.83
N LYS A 53 -18.18 -15.21 10.43
CA LYS A 53 -18.69 -15.74 11.70
C LYS A 53 -19.86 -16.70 11.50
N SER A 54 -20.22 -17.44 12.53
CA SER A 54 -21.35 -18.37 12.49
C SER A 54 -22.69 -17.64 12.27
N LYS A 55 -23.70 -18.36 11.76
CA LYS A 55 -25.06 -17.79 11.59
C LYS A 55 -25.63 -17.27 12.92
N ALA A 56 -25.42 -17.99 14.01
CA ALA A 56 -25.91 -17.61 15.33
C ALA A 56 -25.27 -16.30 15.83
N GLU A 57 -23.96 -16.15 15.67
CA GLU A 57 -23.25 -14.92 16.02
C GLU A 57 -23.71 -13.74 15.16
N CYS A 58 -23.84 -13.93 13.84
CA CYS A 58 -24.29 -12.87 12.96
C CYS A 58 -25.73 -12.45 13.21
N LEU A 59 -26.63 -13.38 13.57
CA LEU A 59 -27.98 -13.04 14.01
C LEU A 59 -27.96 -12.25 15.31
N LYS A 60 -27.11 -12.62 16.27
CA LYS A 60 -26.95 -11.86 17.52
C LYS A 60 -26.46 -10.42 17.24
N GLU A 61 -25.48 -10.26 16.36
CA GLU A 61 -24.92 -8.94 15.99
C GLU A 61 -25.90 -8.06 15.22
N SER A 62 -26.79 -8.66 14.42
CA SER A 62 -27.80 -7.96 13.61
C SER A 62 -29.16 -7.83 14.30
N ASN A 63 -29.26 -8.13 15.61
CA ASN A 63 -30.50 -8.13 16.36
C ASN A 63 -31.61 -9.01 15.73
N GLY A 64 -31.22 -10.14 15.14
CA GLY A 64 -32.12 -11.10 14.50
C GLY A 64 -32.54 -10.72 13.07
N VAL A 65 -32.03 -9.63 12.50
CA VAL A 65 -32.45 -9.12 11.20
C VAL A 65 -31.47 -9.52 10.09
N LEU A 66 -31.99 -10.08 9.00
CA LEU A 66 -31.19 -10.45 7.81
C LEU A 66 -30.87 -9.23 6.93
N ASN A 67 -30.11 -8.28 7.47
CA ASN A 67 -29.70 -7.04 6.80
C ASN A 67 -28.25 -7.12 6.26
N ASN A 68 -27.74 -6.01 5.72
CA ASN A 68 -26.37 -5.93 5.21
C ASN A 68 -25.30 -6.23 6.28
N GLN A 69 -25.57 -5.95 7.55
CA GLN A 69 -24.66 -6.29 8.64
C GLN A 69 -24.58 -7.81 8.82
N PHE A 70 -25.72 -8.51 8.78
CA PHE A 70 -25.75 -9.96 8.80
C PHE A 70 -24.95 -10.57 7.63
N VAL A 71 -25.17 -10.08 6.40
CA VAL A 71 -24.48 -10.57 5.20
C VAL A 71 -22.97 -10.35 5.29
N ARG A 72 -22.53 -9.15 5.70
CA ARG A 72 -21.09 -8.84 5.88
C ARG A 72 -20.46 -9.70 6.96
N CYS A 73 -21.17 -9.96 8.05
CA CYS A 73 -20.71 -10.87 9.11
C CYS A 73 -20.56 -12.32 8.61
N ARG A 74 -21.51 -12.80 7.80
CA ARG A 74 -21.54 -14.17 7.27
C ARG A 74 -20.49 -14.44 6.21
N ASN A 75 -20.13 -13.44 5.41
CA ASN A 75 -19.18 -13.60 4.31
C ASN A 75 -17.74 -13.31 4.72
N GLY A 76 -17.54 -12.60 5.85
CA GLY A 76 -16.24 -12.03 6.16
C GLY A 76 -15.82 -10.99 5.12
N ARG A 77 -14.62 -10.45 5.26
CA ARG A 77 -14.05 -9.45 4.35
C ARG A 77 -12.56 -9.28 4.56
N GLN A 78 -11.91 -8.60 3.64
CA GLN A 78 -10.57 -8.06 3.84
C GLN A 78 -10.63 -6.54 3.93
N GLU A 79 -9.88 -5.99 4.87
CA GLU A 79 -9.75 -4.55 5.07
C GLU A 79 -8.29 -4.16 4.86
N TYR A 80 -8.05 -3.15 4.04
CA TYR A 80 -6.73 -2.54 3.85
C TYR A 80 -6.56 -1.52 4.97
N VAL A 81 -5.77 -1.89 5.97
CA VAL A 81 -5.64 -1.13 7.21
C VAL A 81 -4.34 -0.38 7.26
N GLN A 82 -4.36 0.76 7.93
CA GLN A 82 -3.17 1.47 8.38
C GLN A 82 -3.41 1.91 9.82
N TYR A 83 -2.38 1.88 10.66
CA TYR A 83 -2.48 2.43 12.01
C TYR A 83 -2.04 3.91 11.96
N ASN A 84 -2.51 4.79 12.85
CA ASN A 84 -1.96 6.15 12.90
C ASN A 84 -0.83 6.25 13.93
N SER A 85 -0.28 7.44 14.15
CA SER A 85 0.76 7.67 15.15
C SER A 85 0.30 7.41 16.60
N LYS A 86 -1.00 7.28 16.83
CA LYS A 86 -1.62 6.91 18.12
C LYS A 86 -1.97 5.42 18.19
N ASN A 87 -1.57 4.62 17.20
CA ASN A 87 -1.92 3.21 17.07
C ASN A 87 -3.43 2.95 16.89
N GLU A 88 -4.17 3.94 16.37
CA GLU A 88 -5.60 3.78 16.04
C GLU A 88 -5.73 3.18 14.64
N ARG A 89 -6.60 2.19 14.50
CA ARG A 89 -6.83 1.46 13.25
C ARG A 89 -7.66 2.31 12.27
N MET A 90 -7.13 2.54 11.08
CA MET A 90 -7.81 3.23 9.98
C MET A 90 -8.04 2.25 8.82
N VAL A 91 -9.28 2.14 8.35
CA VAL A 91 -9.62 1.33 7.17
C VAL A 91 -9.58 2.20 5.93
N LEU A 92 -8.66 1.90 5.02
CA LEU A 92 -8.49 2.63 3.76
C LEU A 92 -9.33 2.04 2.62
N ARG A 93 -9.54 0.72 2.63
CA ARG A 93 -10.34 0.01 1.62
C ARG A 93 -10.92 -1.28 2.19
N GLU A 94 -12.04 -1.72 1.63
CA GLU A 94 -12.64 -3.03 1.90
C GLU A 94 -12.77 -3.83 0.59
N ARG A 95 -12.62 -5.16 0.68
CA ARG A 95 -12.95 -6.08 -0.40
C ARG A 95 -13.48 -7.42 0.14
N PRO A 96 -14.21 -8.21 -0.68
CA PRO A 96 -14.53 -9.60 -0.34
C PRO A 96 -13.26 -10.43 -0.13
N ILE A 97 -13.36 -11.51 0.65
CA ILE A 97 -12.26 -12.49 0.77
C ILE A 97 -12.05 -13.14 -0.60
N PRO A 98 -10.84 -13.10 -1.19
CA PRO A 98 -10.56 -13.77 -2.46
C PRO A 98 -10.87 -15.27 -2.35
N MET A 99 -11.66 -15.79 -3.29
CA MET A 99 -11.84 -17.23 -3.44
C MET A 99 -10.71 -17.74 -4.34
N ASN A 100 -9.93 -18.70 -3.85
CA ASN A 100 -8.91 -19.40 -4.63
C ASN A 100 -9.56 -20.40 -5.60
#